data_AF-A0AAD4LFI4-F1
#
_entry.id   AF-A0AAD4LFI4-F1
#
_cell.length_a   1.000
_cell.length_b   1.000
_cell.length_c   1.000
_cell.angle_alpha   90.00
_cell.angle_beta   90.00
_cell.angle_gamma   90.00
#
_symmetry.space_group_name_H-M   'P 1'
#
loop_
_entity.id
_entity.type
_entity.pdbx_description
1 polymer ?
#
loop_
_entity_poly.entity_id
_entity_poly.type
_entity_poly.pdbx_seq_one_letter_code
_entity_poly.pdbx_strand_id
1 'polypeptide(L)'
;MPIFRHDSPYYAPLSSPAWLLINRAVFAVVQSLRWFDDLIDCLDFTLRDRVIDLGRLSLSRAVEGMGQTAEKTALEISSKIDARALKWTFDSLDEDNELERFFAGIPGFCISNVVSNPRALFIRPNRRGLSEALIALIQRTLTSNLINQSGRRRRTRICTDAMHTATLRIDPSICQRIFDGEWDGLLKFVEFGHFIRRDHYNDPYQAYYSTCMVAAVIARAKKVMTVGPNSLLAILVYQHLSSRTILPMGIVHCSPISIAFFGTLFASISSTLTSKILTPCGRPLNSFPNLTFEILFPSYSADSATYGTRSLSRHGTPQILPHALLS
;
A
#
# COMPACT_ATOMS: atom_id res chain seq x y z
N MET A 1 -49.88 -10.87 24.01
CA MET A 1 -48.57 -11.22 24.61
C MET A 1 -47.50 -10.71 23.67
N PRO A 2 -46.72 -9.67 24.01
CA PRO A 2 -45.68 -9.18 23.10
C PRO A 2 -44.61 -10.26 22.96
N ILE A 3 -44.40 -10.70 21.72
CA ILE A 3 -43.43 -11.73 21.36
C ILE A 3 -42.06 -11.06 21.33
N PHE A 4 -41.29 -11.23 22.42
CA PHE A 4 -39.88 -10.87 22.47
C PHE A 4 -39.08 -11.84 21.60
N ARG A 5 -39.02 -11.57 20.30
CA ARG A 5 -38.03 -12.19 19.40
C ARG A 5 -36.86 -11.23 19.27
N HIS A 6 -35.65 -11.78 19.42
CA HIS A 6 -34.40 -11.02 19.33
C HIS A 6 -34.18 -10.39 17.95
N ASP A 7 -34.89 -10.89 16.93
CA ASP A 7 -34.90 -10.41 15.55
C ASP A 7 -36.16 -9.61 15.18
N SER A 8 -36.96 -9.19 16.16
CA SER A 8 -38.13 -8.34 15.91
C SER A 8 -37.67 -6.92 15.58
N PRO A 9 -38.12 -6.32 14.45
CA PRO A 9 -37.85 -4.91 14.14
C PRO A 9 -38.50 -3.94 15.15
N TYR A 10 -39.36 -4.47 16.04
CA TYR A 10 -40.00 -3.74 17.14
C TYR A 10 -39.29 -3.94 18.49
N TYR A 11 -38.02 -4.36 18.50
CA TYR A 11 -37.23 -4.31 19.73
C TYR A 11 -37.11 -2.85 20.13
N ALA A 12 -37.98 -2.43 21.06
CA ALA A 12 -37.96 -1.08 21.59
C ALA A 12 -36.55 -0.83 22.14
N PRO A 13 -35.84 0.18 21.62
CA PRO A 13 -34.52 0.48 22.14
C PRO A 13 -34.67 0.66 23.64
N LEU A 14 -33.80 -0.01 24.39
CA LEU A 14 -33.64 0.17 25.84
C LEU A 14 -33.94 1.63 26.17
N SER A 15 -34.87 1.89 27.08
CA SER A 15 -35.27 3.24 27.42
C SER A 15 -34.02 4.11 27.62
N SER A 16 -34.06 5.38 27.20
CA SER A 16 -32.90 6.30 27.29
C SER A 16 -32.12 6.19 28.63
N PRO A 17 -32.77 6.01 29.80
CA PRO A 17 -32.08 5.73 31.06
C PRO A 17 -31.27 4.42 31.07
N ALA A 18 -31.81 3.32 30.55
CA ALA A 18 -31.12 2.05 30.45
C ALA A 18 -29.91 2.12 29.52
N TRP A 19 -30.01 2.85 28.40
CA TRP A 19 -28.86 3.12 27.51
C TRP A 19 -27.71 3.83 28.24
N LEU A 20 -28.03 4.87 29.02
CA LEU A 20 -27.03 5.60 29.81
C LEU A 20 -26.41 4.73 30.90
N LEU A 21 -27.21 3.92 31.59
CA LEU A 21 -26.70 3.01 32.62
C LEU A 21 -25.73 1.97 32.04
N ILE A 22 -26.06 1.38 30.89
CA ILE A 22 -25.19 0.40 30.24
C ILE A 22 -23.88 1.05 29.78
N ASN A 23 -23.92 2.19 29.08
CA ASN A 23 -22.70 2.85 28.62
C ASN A 23 -21.84 3.35 29.79
N ARG A 24 -22.45 3.82 30.89
CA ARG A 24 -21.73 4.16 32.13
C ARG A 24 -21.09 2.94 32.78
N ALA A 25 -21.78 1.80 32.83
CA ALA A 25 -21.23 0.57 33.37
C ALA A 25 -20.03 0.08 32.56
N VAL A 26 -20.13 0.07 31.22
CA VAL A 26 -19.00 -0.29 30.34
C VAL A 26 -17.83 0.67 30.54
N PHE A 27 -18.08 1.97 30.60
CA PHE A 27 -17.03 2.96 30.86
C PHE A 27 -16.38 2.74 32.23
N ALA A 28 -17.16 2.48 33.27
CA ALA A 28 -16.65 2.18 34.60
C ALA A 28 -15.76 0.94 34.58
N VAL A 29 -16.17 -0.14 33.91
CA VAL A 29 -15.35 -1.36 33.74
C VAL A 29 -14.04 -1.06 33.01
N VAL A 30 -14.08 -0.31 31.90
CA VAL A 30 -12.86 0.07 31.17
C VAL A 30 -11.93 0.93 32.03
N GLN A 31 -12.50 1.84 32.85
CA GLN A 31 -11.71 2.62 33.78
C GLN A 31 -11.11 1.75 34.89
N SER A 32 -11.89 0.84 35.49
CA SER A 32 -11.38 -0.10 36.48
C SER A 32 -10.23 -0.94 35.92
N LEU A 33 -10.33 -1.40 34.66
CA LEU A 33 -9.25 -2.15 34.01
C LEU A 33 -7.97 -1.32 33.89
N ARG A 34 -8.07 -0.02 33.59
CA ARG A 34 -6.90 0.88 33.54
C ARG A 34 -6.21 1.07 34.89
N TRP A 35 -6.94 0.96 35.99
CA TRP A 35 -6.32 1.03 37.32
C TRP A 35 -5.44 -0.20 37.61
N PHE A 36 -5.66 -1.28 36.87
CA PHE A 36 -4.80 -2.46 36.85
C PHE A 36 -3.81 -2.39 35.68
N ASP A 37 -3.09 -1.28 35.54
CA ASP A 37 -2.08 -1.10 34.47
C ASP A 37 -1.06 -2.27 34.46
N ASP A 38 -0.66 -2.77 35.64
CA ASP A 38 0.21 -3.96 35.76
C ASP A 38 -0.40 -5.23 35.13
N LEU A 39 -1.71 -5.37 35.16
CA LEU A 39 -2.42 -6.51 34.56
C LEU A 39 -2.61 -6.31 33.05
N ILE A 40 -2.69 -5.06 32.59
CA ILE A 40 -2.78 -4.70 31.17
C ILE A 40 -1.43 -4.79 30.48
N ASP A 41 -0.32 -4.52 31.17
CA ASP A 41 1.03 -4.69 30.62
C ASP A 41 1.37 -6.16 30.35
N CYS A 42 0.68 -7.10 31.02
CA CYS A 42 0.72 -8.53 30.67
C CYS A 42 -0.15 -8.90 29.45
N LEU A 43 -1.06 -8.05 29.00
CA LEU A 43 -1.90 -8.33 27.83
C LEU A 43 -1.15 -8.00 26.55
N ASP A 44 -1.44 -8.77 25.50
CA ASP A 44 -0.94 -8.49 24.15
C ASP A 44 -1.27 -7.04 23.75
N PHE A 45 -0.32 -6.38 23.07
CA PHE A 45 -0.43 -4.98 22.64
C PHE A 45 -1.73 -4.74 21.86
N THR A 46 -2.15 -5.73 21.05
CA THR A 46 -3.39 -5.72 20.30
C THR A 46 -4.64 -5.63 21.18
N LEU A 47 -4.66 -6.29 22.34
CA LEU A 47 -5.77 -6.26 23.28
C LEU A 47 -5.84 -4.92 24.00
N ARG A 48 -4.68 -4.37 24.39
CA ARG A 48 -4.59 -3.04 25.03
C ARG A 48 -5.19 -1.94 24.15
N ASP A 49 -4.81 -1.88 22.88
CA ASP A 49 -5.35 -0.91 21.93
C ASP A 49 -6.87 -1.07 21.77
N ARG A 50 -7.37 -2.31 21.69
CA ARG A 50 -8.82 -2.58 21.61
C ARG A 50 -9.57 -2.09 22.85
N VAL A 51 -9.03 -2.27 24.05
CA VAL A 51 -9.66 -1.80 25.29
C VAL A 51 -9.71 -0.27 25.33
N ILE A 52 -8.63 0.41 24.92
CA ILE A 52 -8.58 1.87 24.84
C ILE A 52 -9.62 2.40 23.84
N ASP A 53 -9.70 1.79 22.66
CA ASP A 53 -10.67 2.15 21.64
C ASP A 53 -12.10 1.89 22.09
N LEU A 54 -12.36 0.77 22.78
CA LEU A 54 -13.68 0.47 23.35
C LEU A 54 -14.11 1.52 24.39
N GLY A 55 -13.19 1.97 25.24
CA GLY A 55 -13.44 3.04 26.21
C GLY A 55 -13.79 4.37 25.54
N ARG A 56 -13.04 4.76 24.50
CA ARG A 56 -13.33 5.98 23.71
C ARG A 56 -14.67 5.89 23.01
N LEU A 57 -14.97 4.75 22.39
CA LEU A 57 -16.26 4.49 21.73
C LEU A 57 -17.41 4.59 22.73
N SER A 58 -17.30 3.96 23.89
CA SER A 58 -18.35 3.97 24.92
C SER A 58 -18.64 5.38 25.43
N LEU A 59 -17.59 6.17 25.68
CA LEU A 59 -17.75 7.58 26.08
C LEU A 59 -18.39 8.41 24.96
N SER A 60 -17.94 8.25 23.71
CA SER A 60 -18.54 8.97 22.58
C SER A 60 -20.03 8.66 22.41
N ARG A 61 -20.43 7.39 22.54
CA ARG A 61 -21.82 6.94 22.47
C ARG A 61 -22.69 7.46 23.62
N ALA A 62 -22.10 7.60 24.82
CA ALA A 62 -22.79 8.19 25.96
C ALA A 62 -23.09 9.68 25.74
N VAL A 63 -22.21 10.41 25.04
CA VAL A 63 -22.34 11.84 24.76
C VAL A 63 -23.24 12.10 23.54
N GLU A 64 -23.10 11.34 22.46
CA GLU A 64 -23.90 11.48 21.22
C GLU A 64 -25.38 11.12 21.46
N GLY A 65 -25.67 10.30 22.48
CA GLY A 65 -27.01 9.86 22.82
C GLY A 65 -27.48 8.67 21.95
N MET A 66 -28.60 8.07 22.37
CA MET A 66 -29.06 6.80 21.81
C MET A 66 -29.48 6.89 20.35
N GLY A 67 -30.24 7.94 19.97
CA GLY A 67 -30.75 8.11 18.61
C GLY A 67 -29.63 8.24 17.58
N GLN A 68 -28.68 9.15 17.82
CA GLN A 68 -27.53 9.35 16.94
C GLN A 68 -26.63 8.11 16.89
N THR A 69 -26.42 7.45 18.03
CA THR A 69 -25.64 6.20 18.05
C THR A 69 -26.32 5.10 17.24
N ALA A 70 -27.64 4.94 17.37
CA ALA A 70 -28.39 3.94 16.64
C ALA A 70 -28.35 4.20 15.13
N GLU A 71 -28.53 5.45 14.71
CA GLU A 71 -28.41 5.87 13.31
C GLU A 71 -27.00 5.61 12.76
N LYS A 72 -25.95 6.06 13.47
CA LYS A 72 -24.55 5.83 13.09
C LYS A 72 -24.21 4.34 13.02
N THR A 73 -24.72 3.54 13.96
CA THR A 73 -24.53 2.08 13.97
C THR A 73 -25.24 1.43 12.80
N ALA A 74 -26.47 1.86 12.48
CA ALA A 74 -27.19 1.35 11.31
C ALA A 74 -26.45 1.68 9.99
N LEU A 75 -25.92 2.90 9.86
CA LEU A 75 -25.11 3.33 8.72
C LEU A 75 -23.78 2.54 8.63
N GLU A 76 -23.10 2.31 9.75
CA GLU A 76 -21.87 1.48 9.80
C GLU A 76 -22.14 0.02 9.47
N ILE A 77 -23.28 -0.55 9.89
CA ILE A 77 -23.66 -1.91 9.55
C ILE A 77 -23.89 -2.02 8.04
N SER A 78 -24.59 -1.05 7.44
CA SER A 78 -24.81 -1.01 5.98
C SER A 78 -23.49 -1.04 5.24
N SER A 79 -22.54 -0.16 5.60
CA SER A 79 -21.26 -0.07 4.88
C SER A 79 -20.37 -1.31 5.06
N LYS A 80 -20.46 -2.01 6.20
CA LYS A 80 -19.82 -3.32 6.40
C LYS A 80 -20.44 -4.43 5.56
N ILE A 81 -21.75 -4.42 5.39
CA ILE A 81 -22.45 -5.37 4.50
C ILE A 81 -21.99 -5.14 3.06
N ASP A 82 -21.94 -3.89 2.61
CA ASP A 82 -21.47 -3.53 1.26
C ASP A 82 -20.03 -3.96 1.03
N ALA A 83 -19.13 -3.69 1.99
CA ALA A 83 -17.73 -4.10 1.90
C ALA A 83 -17.57 -5.64 1.85
N ARG A 84 -18.42 -6.37 2.59
CA ARG A 84 -18.44 -7.84 2.56
C ARG A 84 -18.96 -8.37 1.22
N ALA A 85 -20.04 -7.78 0.69
CA ALA A 85 -20.57 -8.14 -0.61
C ALA A 85 -19.52 -7.89 -1.71
N LEU A 86 -18.85 -6.73 -1.68
CA LEU A 86 -17.79 -6.40 -2.63
C LEU A 86 -16.59 -7.36 -2.53
N LYS A 87 -16.22 -7.76 -1.31
CA LYS A 87 -15.19 -8.78 -1.11
C LYS A 87 -15.60 -10.13 -1.68
N TRP A 88 -16.83 -10.57 -1.43
CA TRP A 88 -17.32 -11.82 -1.98
C TRP A 88 -17.35 -11.78 -3.51
N THR A 89 -17.80 -10.67 -4.11
CA THR A 89 -17.71 -10.47 -5.56
C THR A 89 -16.27 -10.61 -6.03
N PHE A 90 -15.32 -9.91 -5.41
CA PHE A 90 -13.90 -10.01 -5.76
C PHE A 90 -13.36 -11.45 -5.66
N ASP A 91 -13.65 -12.15 -4.56
CA ASP A 91 -13.20 -13.51 -4.31
C ASP A 91 -13.82 -14.52 -5.32
N SER A 92 -14.93 -14.16 -5.96
CA SER A 92 -15.59 -14.98 -6.99
C SER A 92 -15.11 -14.73 -8.42
N LEU A 93 -14.29 -13.70 -8.66
CA LEU A 93 -13.82 -13.37 -10.02
C LEU A 93 -12.65 -14.28 -10.42
N ASP A 94 -12.86 -15.16 -11.39
CA ASP A 94 -11.83 -16.04 -11.93
C ASP A 94 -11.41 -15.66 -13.37
N GLU A 95 -12.27 -14.94 -14.10
CA GLU A 95 -12.00 -14.50 -15.46
C GLU A 95 -11.31 -13.11 -15.57
N ASP A 96 -10.48 -12.94 -16.60
CA ASP A 96 -9.70 -11.71 -16.86
C ASP A 96 -10.55 -10.47 -17.18
N ASN A 97 -11.60 -10.67 -17.98
CA ASN A 97 -12.61 -9.67 -18.35
C ASN A 97 -13.40 -9.18 -17.12
N GLU A 98 -13.70 -10.07 -16.18
CA GLU A 98 -14.39 -9.72 -14.93
C GLU A 98 -13.48 -8.92 -14.01
N LEU A 99 -12.24 -9.37 -13.81
CA LEU A 99 -11.21 -8.62 -13.08
C LEU A 99 -10.96 -7.25 -13.71
N GLU A 100 -10.87 -7.17 -15.05
CA GLU A 100 -10.72 -5.90 -15.77
C GLU A 100 -11.87 -4.94 -15.45
N ARG A 101 -13.14 -5.42 -15.49
CA ARG A 101 -14.32 -4.60 -15.15
C ARG A 101 -14.31 -4.19 -13.69
N PHE A 102 -13.95 -5.09 -12.79
CA PHE A 102 -13.84 -4.82 -11.37
C PHE A 102 -12.81 -3.71 -11.08
N PHE A 103 -11.60 -3.84 -11.62
CA PHE A 103 -10.56 -2.83 -11.46
C PHE A 103 -10.92 -1.50 -12.13
N ALA A 104 -11.63 -1.52 -13.26
CA ALA A 104 -12.14 -0.30 -13.89
C ALA A 104 -13.15 0.44 -13.01
N GLY A 105 -13.87 -0.26 -12.12
CA GLY A 105 -14.79 0.32 -11.14
C GLY A 105 -14.10 0.95 -9.93
N ILE A 106 -12.88 0.55 -9.58
CA ILE A 106 -12.19 1.00 -8.35
C ILE A 106 -12.00 2.53 -8.29
N PRO A 107 -11.57 3.22 -9.36
CA PRO A 107 -11.44 4.67 -9.32
C PRO A 107 -12.76 5.38 -8.99
N GLY A 108 -13.85 4.97 -9.65
CA GLY A 108 -15.20 5.50 -9.38
C GLY A 108 -15.66 5.19 -7.95
N PHE A 109 -15.40 3.98 -7.47
CA PHE A 109 -15.70 3.57 -6.10
C PHE A 109 -14.96 4.42 -5.06
N CYS A 110 -13.68 4.74 -5.29
CA CYS A 110 -12.87 5.52 -4.35
C CYS A 110 -13.25 7.02 -4.29
N ILE A 111 -13.82 7.56 -5.38
CA ILE A 111 -14.23 8.97 -5.49
C ILE A 111 -15.71 9.15 -5.11
N SER A 112 -16.48 8.06 -5.09
CA SER A 112 -17.90 8.10 -4.77
C SER A 112 -18.17 8.61 -3.37
N ASN A 113 -19.09 9.57 -3.25
CA ASN A 113 -19.61 10.07 -1.98
C ASN A 113 -20.67 9.14 -1.36
N VAL A 114 -21.11 8.10 -2.08
CA VAL A 114 -22.16 7.18 -1.63
C VAL A 114 -21.67 6.27 -0.51
N VAL A 115 -20.39 5.85 -0.56
CA VAL A 115 -19.77 4.99 0.44
C VAL A 115 -18.84 5.84 1.30
N SER A 116 -19.06 5.85 2.61
CA SER A 116 -18.18 6.58 3.53
C SER A 116 -16.82 5.87 3.64
N ASN A 117 -15.76 6.53 3.18
CA ASN A 117 -14.38 6.04 3.26
C ASN A 117 -14.16 4.63 2.64
N PRO A 118 -14.38 4.47 1.32
CA PRO A 118 -14.25 3.20 0.60
C PRO A 118 -12.87 2.55 0.77
N ARG A 119 -11.83 3.38 0.92
CA ARG A 119 -10.46 2.93 1.13
C ARG A 119 -10.26 2.20 2.45
N ALA A 120 -10.79 2.75 3.55
CA ALA A 120 -10.66 2.13 4.86
C ALA A 120 -11.50 0.86 4.99
N LEU A 121 -12.69 0.85 4.38
CA LEU A 121 -13.64 -0.27 4.50
C LEU A 121 -13.27 -1.48 3.65
N PHE A 122 -12.88 -1.26 2.39
CA PHE A 122 -12.66 -2.36 1.45
C PHE A 122 -11.21 -2.50 1.00
N ILE A 123 -10.56 -1.41 0.60
CA ILE A 123 -9.22 -1.47 0.00
C ILE A 123 -8.17 -1.90 1.04
N ARG A 124 -8.13 -1.25 2.21
CA ARG A 124 -7.10 -1.50 3.21
C ARG A 124 -7.13 -2.94 3.74
N PRO A 125 -8.29 -3.53 4.09
CA PRO A 125 -8.35 -4.93 4.55
C PRO A 125 -7.96 -5.94 3.48
N ASN A 126 -8.27 -5.65 2.20
CA ASN A 126 -8.05 -6.59 1.09
C ASN A 126 -6.84 -6.21 0.22
N ARG A 127 -6.01 -5.28 0.67
CA ARG A 127 -4.95 -4.65 -0.13
C ARG A 127 -4.02 -5.66 -0.79
N ARG A 128 -3.60 -6.67 -0.03
CA ARG A 128 -2.67 -7.70 -0.53
C ARG A 128 -3.30 -8.50 -1.68
N GLY A 129 -4.51 -9.02 -1.48
CA GLY A 129 -5.22 -9.80 -2.51
C GLY A 129 -5.51 -8.96 -3.76
N LEU A 130 -5.91 -7.69 -3.58
CA LEU A 130 -6.11 -6.75 -4.68
C LEU A 130 -4.81 -6.52 -5.48
N SER A 131 -3.69 -6.26 -4.80
CA SER A 131 -2.39 -6.08 -5.44
C SER A 131 -1.94 -7.35 -6.19
N GLU A 132 -2.07 -8.53 -5.58
CA GLU A 132 -1.70 -9.80 -6.19
C GLU A 132 -2.54 -10.09 -7.46
N ALA A 133 -3.87 -9.94 -7.39
CA ALA A 133 -4.75 -10.12 -8.53
C ALA A 133 -4.49 -9.11 -9.66
N LEU A 134 -4.19 -7.86 -9.29
CA LEU A 134 -3.88 -6.79 -10.25
C LEU A 134 -2.59 -7.10 -11.02
N ILE A 135 -1.51 -7.49 -10.32
CA ILE A 135 -0.27 -7.83 -11.04
C ILE A 135 -0.42 -9.13 -11.82
N ALA A 136 -1.17 -10.12 -11.32
CA ALA A 136 -1.47 -11.34 -12.07
C ALA A 136 -2.23 -11.02 -13.39
N LEU A 137 -3.20 -10.09 -13.35
CA LEU A 137 -3.89 -9.61 -14.55
C LEU A 137 -2.92 -8.92 -15.53
N ILE A 138 -2.00 -8.08 -15.03
CA ILE A 138 -0.97 -7.45 -15.87
C ILE A 138 -0.05 -8.50 -16.50
N GLN A 139 0.39 -9.48 -15.71
CA GLN A 139 1.24 -10.56 -16.18
C GLN A 139 0.58 -11.32 -17.33
N ARG A 140 -0.64 -11.83 -17.12
CA ARG A 140 -1.42 -12.54 -18.16
C ARG A 140 -1.66 -11.65 -19.38
N THR A 141 -1.93 -10.37 -19.17
CA THR A 141 -2.15 -9.41 -20.27
C THR A 141 -0.89 -9.21 -21.13
N LEU A 142 0.28 -9.05 -20.50
CA LEU A 142 1.53 -8.79 -21.22
C LEU A 142 2.08 -10.06 -21.89
N THR A 143 1.90 -11.23 -21.28
CA THR A 143 2.38 -12.51 -21.83
C THR A 143 1.44 -13.12 -22.87
N SER A 144 0.15 -12.79 -22.85
CA SER A 144 -0.84 -13.39 -23.76
C SER A 144 -0.69 -12.89 -25.19
N ASN A 145 -0.45 -13.81 -26.13
CA ASN A 145 -0.44 -13.54 -27.57
C ASN A 145 -1.85 -13.39 -28.16
N LEU A 146 -2.90 -13.73 -27.41
CA LEU A 146 -4.29 -13.64 -27.86
C LEU A 146 -4.86 -12.22 -27.77
N ILE A 147 -4.29 -11.39 -26.89
CA ILE A 147 -4.76 -10.02 -26.66
C ILE A 147 -3.99 -9.09 -27.61
N ASN A 148 -4.73 -8.37 -28.45
CA ASN A 148 -4.14 -7.36 -29.34
C ASN A 148 -3.53 -6.18 -28.56
N GLN A 149 -2.67 -5.40 -29.23
CA GLN A 149 -1.93 -4.32 -28.56
C GLN A 149 -2.83 -3.25 -27.94
N SER A 150 -3.99 -2.96 -28.55
CA SER A 150 -4.99 -2.05 -27.97
C SER A 150 -5.59 -2.58 -26.67
N GLY A 151 -5.91 -3.87 -26.60
CA GLY A 151 -6.43 -4.53 -25.41
C GLY A 151 -5.41 -4.54 -24.28
N ARG A 152 -4.13 -4.82 -24.60
CA ARG A 152 -3.02 -4.73 -23.64
C ARG A 152 -2.89 -3.32 -23.06
N ARG A 153 -2.85 -2.29 -23.92
CA ARG A 153 -2.79 -0.88 -23.48
C ARG A 153 -3.96 -0.49 -22.59
N ARG A 154 -5.18 -0.91 -22.95
CA ARG A 154 -6.39 -0.64 -22.17
C ARG A 154 -6.31 -1.26 -20.78
N ARG A 155 -6.02 -2.57 -20.69
CA ARG A 155 -5.93 -3.29 -19.41
C ARG A 155 -4.82 -2.71 -18.52
N THR A 156 -3.64 -2.46 -19.06
CA THR A 156 -2.55 -1.83 -18.30
C THR A 156 -2.96 -0.47 -17.74
N ARG A 157 -3.65 0.36 -18.54
CA ARG A 157 -4.17 1.66 -18.07
C ARG A 157 -5.16 1.50 -16.93
N ILE A 158 -6.13 0.59 -17.06
CA ILE A 158 -7.11 0.30 -16.00
C ILE A 158 -6.40 -0.11 -14.71
N CYS A 159 -5.43 -1.02 -14.78
CA CYS A 159 -4.67 -1.45 -13.62
C CYS A 159 -3.86 -0.29 -13.01
N THR A 160 -3.25 0.58 -13.82
CA THR A 160 -2.52 1.75 -13.31
C THR A 160 -3.47 2.71 -12.58
N ASP A 161 -4.61 3.03 -13.19
CA ASP A 161 -5.60 3.96 -12.64
C ASP A 161 -6.18 3.42 -11.33
N ALA A 162 -6.48 2.10 -11.28
CA ALA A 162 -6.91 1.41 -10.07
C ALA A 162 -5.83 1.44 -8.99
N MET A 163 -4.58 1.09 -9.32
CA MET A 163 -3.46 1.02 -8.38
C MET A 163 -3.20 2.39 -7.73
N HIS A 164 -3.12 3.44 -8.55
CA HIS A 164 -2.93 4.81 -8.10
C HIS A 164 -4.10 5.30 -7.23
N THR A 165 -5.35 5.11 -7.68
CA THR A 165 -6.52 5.67 -7.00
C THR A 165 -6.84 4.94 -5.70
N ALA A 166 -6.64 3.63 -5.63
CA ALA A 166 -6.79 2.85 -4.42
C ALA A 166 -5.53 2.88 -3.53
N THR A 167 -4.46 3.57 -3.95
CA THR A 167 -3.16 3.58 -3.24
C THR A 167 -2.67 2.16 -2.94
N LEU A 168 -2.88 1.24 -3.89
CA LEU A 168 -2.45 -0.15 -3.79
C LEU A 168 -0.95 -0.22 -3.99
N ARG A 169 -0.21 -0.13 -2.89
CA ARG A 169 1.24 -0.24 -2.95
C ARG A 169 1.64 -1.70 -3.10
N ILE A 170 2.65 -1.94 -3.94
CA ILE A 170 3.24 -3.26 -4.15
C ILE A 170 3.81 -3.73 -2.81
N ASP A 171 3.31 -4.86 -2.34
CA ASP A 171 3.76 -5.47 -1.10
C ASP A 171 5.21 -5.99 -1.28
N PRO A 172 6.12 -5.81 -0.31
CA PRO A 172 7.48 -6.35 -0.40
C PRO A 172 7.51 -7.86 -0.72
N SER A 173 6.51 -8.63 -0.26
CA SER A 173 6.39 -10.06 -0.61
C SER A 173 6.13 -10.28 -2.10
N ILE A 174 5.40 -9.39 -2.76
CA ILE A 174 5.19 -9.43 -4.22
C ILE A 174 6.52 -9.15 -4.94
N CYS A 175 7.28 -8.15 -4.47
CA CYS A 175 8.61 -7.88 -5.01
C CYS A 175 9.53 -9.10 -4.87
N GLN A 176 9.53 -9.74 -3.71
CA GLN A 176 10.33 -10.94 -3.45
C GLN A 176 9.99 -12.07 -4.43
N ARG A 177 8.69 -12.39 -4.61
CA ARG A 177 8.25 -13.41 -5.58
C ARG A 177 8.69 -13.12 -7.01
N ILE A 178 8.73 -11.85 -7.40
CA ILE A 178 9.23 -11.43 -8.72
C ILE A 178 10.74 -11.69 -8.84
N PHE A 179 11.52 -11.44 -7.80
CA PHE A 179 12.96 -11.73 -7.79
C PHE A 179 13.28 -13.23 -7.69
N ASP A 180 12.43 -14.00 -7.00
CA ASP A 180 12.52 -15.46 -6.91
C ASP A 180 12.17 -16.15 -8.24
N GLY A 181 11.77 -15.38 -9.25
CA GLY A 181 11.57 -15.85 -10.62
C GLY A 181 10.18 -16.43 -10.88
N GLU A 182 9.27 -16.44 -9.90
CA GLU A 182 7.88 -16.86 -10.12
C GLU A 182 7.27 -16.08 -11.28
N TRP A 183 7.61 -14.80 -11.41
CA TRP A 183 7.09 -13.88 -12.42
C TRP A 183 8.19 -13.44 -13.40
N ASP A 184 9.19 -14.28 -13.70
CA ASP A 184 10.32 -13.96 -14.60
C ASP A 184 9.86 -13.51 -16.00
N GLY A 185 8.68 -13.96 -16.45
CA GLY A 185 8.05 -13.48 -17.68
C GLY A 185 7.77 -11.98 -17.67
N LEU A 186 7.30 -11.44 -16.54
CA LEU A 186 6.90 -10.05 -16.37
C LEU A 186 8.07 -9.07 -16.52
N LEU A 187 9.25 -9.45 -16.02
CA LEU A 187 10.47 -8.64 -16.09
C LEU A 187 11.02 -8.46 -17.50
N LYS A 188 10.52 -9.23 -18.48
CA LYS A 188 10.92 -9.09 -19.89
C LYS A 188 10.21 -7.93 -20.59
N PHE A 189 9.15 -7.39 -20.01
CA PHE A 189 8.31 -6.35 -20.63
C PHE A 189 8.68 -4.97 -20.12
N VAL A 190 9.09 -4.08 -21.03
CA VAL A 190 9.44 -2.68 -20.72
C VAL A 190 8.21 -1.92 -20.20
N GLU A 191 7.02 -2.28 -20.70
CA GLU A 191 5.73 -1.75 -20.25
C GLU A 191 5.51 -1.96 -18.75
N PHE A 192 5.98 -3.08 -18.20
CA PHE A 192 5.89 -3.35 -16.77
C PHE A 192 6.81 -2.43 -15.95
N GLY A 193 8.01 -2.15 -16.46
CA GLY A 193 8.90 -1.15 -15.86
C GLY A 193 8.27 0.25 -15.83
N HIS A 194 7.59 0.66 -16.92
CA HIS A 194 6.84 1.91 -16.94
C HIS A 194 5.65 1.92 -15.99
N PHE A 195 4.96 0.79 -15.87
CA PHE A 195 3.86 0.61 -14.92
C PHE A 195 4.32 0.86 -13.47
N ILE A 196 5.44 0.28 -13.06
CA ILE A 196 6.00 0.47 -11.70
C ILE A 196 6.51 1.89 -11.50
N ARG A 197 7.18 2.48 -12.50
CA ARG A 197 7.81 3.80 -12.36
C ARG A 197 6.82 4.95 -12.18
N ARG A 198 5.57 4.79 -12.64
CA ARG A 198 4.58 5.87 -12.63
C ARG A 198 4.14 6.29 -11.22
N ASP A 199 4.32 5.45 -10.22
CA ASP A 199 3.93 5.78 -8.86
C ASP A 199 4.98 6.66 -8.18
N HIS A 200 4.55 7.82 -7.71
CA HIS A 200 5.32 8.63 -6.78
C HIS A 200 5.20 8.03 -5.38
N TYR A 201 6.19 7.22 -5.00
CA TYR A 201 6.26 6.66 -3.66
C TYR A 201 6.77 7.70 -2.67
N ASN A 202 5.88 8.16 -1.78
CA ASN A 202 6.27 8.99 -0.63
C ASN A 202 7.08 8.20 0.41
N ASP A 203 7.04 6.87 0.35
CA ASP A 203 7.78 5.98 1.24
C ASP A 203 9.12 5.60 0.60
N PRO A 204 10.27 5.92 1.24
CA PRO A 204 11.59 5.59 0.71
C PRO A 204 11.79 4.10 0.46
N TYR A 205 11.16 3.22 1.25
CA TYR A 205 11.28 1.78 1.05
C TYR A 205 10.61 1.34 -0.26
N GLN A 206 9.45 1.88 -0.59
CA GLN A 206 8.75 1.58 -1.85
C GLN A 206 9.46 2.19 -3.05
N ALA A 207 10.00 3.41 -2.90
CA ALA A 207 10.83 4.03 -3.92
C ALA A 207 12.07 3.17 -4.23
N TYR A 208 12.67 2.56 -3.21
CA TYR A 208 13.77 1.61 -3.38
C TYR A 208 13.32 0.36 -4.16
N TYR A 209 12.28 -0.34 -3.72
CA TYR A 209 11.81 -1.56 -4.40
C TYR A 209 11.40 -1.32 -5.85
N SER A 210 10.64 -0.25 -6.11
CA SER A 210 10.26 0.13 -7.47
C SER A 210 11.49 0.40 -8.35
N THR A 211 12.50 1.10 -7.82
CA THR A 211 13.77 1.33 -8.52
C THR A 211 14.49 0.02 -8.83
N CYS A 212 14.59 -0.90 -7.87
CA CYS A 212 15.18 -2.22 -8.07
C CYS A 212 14.44 -3.01 -9.17
N MET A 213 13.12 -2.99 -9.16
CA MET A 213 12.31 -3.68 -10.17
C MET A 213 12.48 -3.07 -11.56
N VAL A 214 12.47 -1.74 -11.68
CA VAL A 214 12.73 -1.04 -12.94
C VAL A 214 14.13 -1.38 -13.47
N ALA A 215 15.14 -1.39 -12.60
CA ALA A 215 16.49 -1.76 -12.99
C ALA A 215 16.58 -3.24 -13.46
N ALA A 216 15.87 -4.15 -12.78
CA ALA A 216 15.79 -5.55 -13.19
C ALA A 216 15.11 -5.71 -14.57
N VAL A 217 14.02 -4.99 -14.84
CA VAL A 217 13.36 -4.94 -16.15
C VAL A 217 14.34 -4.46 -17.23
N ILE A 218 15.05 -3.36 -16.98
CA ILE A 218 16.04 -2.81 -17.94
C ILE A 218 17.17 -3.82 -18.20
N ALA A 219 17.71 -4.45 -17.17
CA ALA A 219 18.77 -5.45 -17.31
C ALA A 219 18.32 -6.66 -18.13
N ARG A 220 17.09 -7.14 -17.92
CA ARG A 220 16.51 -8.27 -18.65
C ARG A 220 16.19 -7.91 -20.11
N ALA A 221 15.59 -6.75 -20.35
CA ALA A 221 15.34 -6.27 -21.70
C ALA A 221 16.64 -6.11 -22.51
N LYS A 222 17.72 -5.61 -21.88
CA LYS A 222 19.05 -5.51 -22.51
C LYS A 222 19.66 -6.87 -22.80
N LYS A 223 19.55 -7.85 -21.89
CA LYS A 223 20.07 -9.21 -22.12
C LYS A 223 19.44 -9.88 -23.34
N VAL A 224 18.16 -9.59 -23.61
CA VAL A 224 17.48 -10.08 -24.82
C VAL A 224 18.03 -9.39 -26.08
N MET A 225 18.51 -8.15 -25.98
CA MET A 225 19.05 -7.38 -27.11
C MET A 225 20.55 -7.58 -27.35
N THR A 226 21.32 -8.01 -26.36
CA THR A 226 22.78 -8.20 -26.49
C THR A 226 23.20 -9.62 -26.10
N VAL A 227 23.25 -10.52 -27.08
CA VAL A 227 24.20 -11.64 -27.04
C VAL A 227 25.56 -11.07 -27.46
N GLY A 228 26.20 -10.34 -26.55
CA GLY A 228 27.50 -9.71 -26.75
C GLY A 228 28.13 -9.31 -25.42
N PRO A 229 29.48 -9.27 -25.31
CA PRO A 229 30.24 -9.33 -24.05
C PRO A 229 30.07 -8.16 -23.05
N ASN A 230 29.17 -7.20 -23.28
CA ASN A 230 29.03 -5.99 -22.46
C ASN A 230 28.00 -6.10 -21.32
N SER A 231 27.50 -7.29 -21.00
CA SER A 231 26.52 -7.54 -19.93
C SER A 231 27.05 -7.30 -18.50
N LEU A 232 28.37 -7.23 -18.32
CA LEU A 232 29.01 -7.02 -17.01
C LEU A 232 28.81 -5.59 -16.47
N LEU A 233 28.76 -4.59 -17.35
CA LEU A 233 28.65 -3.19 -16.93
C LEU A 233 27.26 -2.88 -16.33
N ALA A 234 26.21 -3.54 -16.83
CA ALA A 234 24.85 -3.38 -16.30
C ALA A 234 24.71 -3.99 -14.89
N ILE A 235 25.41 -5.09 -14.61
CA ILE A 235 25.44 -5.74 -13.29
C ILE A 235 26.22 -4.87 -12.29
N LEU A 236 27.34 -4.26 -12.73
CA LEU A 236 28.13 -3.35 -11.90
C LEU A 236 27.40 -2.04 -11.61
N VAL A 237 26.62 -1.50 -12.55
CA VAL A 237 25.76 -0.32 -12.31
C VAL A 237 24.62 -0.66 -11.34
N TYR A 238 24.04 -1.86 -11.43
CA TYR A 238 23.05 -2.35 -10.46
C TYR A 238 23.65 -2.49 -9.05
N GLN A 239 24.85 -3.06 -8.93
CA GLN A 239 25.57 -3.16 -7.65
C GLN A 239 26.01 -1.79 -7.11
N HIS A 240 26.42 -0.86 -7.98
CA HIS A 240 26.87 0.48 -7.56
C HIS A 240 25.70 1.37 -7.11
N LEU A 241 24.57 1.31 -7.81
CA LEU A 241 23.34 2.01 -7.39
C LEU A 241 22.80 1.42 -6.08
N SER A 242 22.84 0.09 -5.93
CA SER A 242 22.46 -0.57 -4.68
C SER A 242 23.40 -0.21 -3.52
N SER A 243 24.71 -0.11 -3.74
CA SER A 243 25.71 0.19 -2.71
C SER A 243 25.66 1.64 -2.22
N ARG A 244 25.37 2.62 -3.09
CA ARG A 244 25.38 4.05 -2.72
C ARG A 244 24.09 4.55 -2.06
N THR A 245 22.94 3.91 -2.27
CA THR A 245 21.69 4.28 -1.58
C THR A 245 21.50 3.61 -0.21
N ILE A 246 22.24 2.53 0.09
CA ILE A 246 22.11 1.79 1.36
C ILE A 246 22.92 2.45 2.50
N LEU A 247 23.88 3.32 2.20
CA LEU A 247 24.81 3.81 3.23
C LEU A 247 24.34 4.97 4.13
N PRO A 248 23.37 5.84 3.79
CA PRO A 248 22.89 6.83 4.75
C PRO A 248 21.54 6.49 5.43
N MET A 249 20.86 5.40 5.07
CA MET A 249 19.63 4.98 5.77
C MET A 249 19.83 3.68 6.57
N GLY A 250 20.41 3.84 7.77
CA GLY A 250 20.10 3.04 8.96
C GLY A 250 20.17 1.52 8.85
N ILE A 251 21.36 0.95 9.06
CA ILE A 251 21.61 -0.48 9.34
C ILE A 251 20.97 -0.94 10.68
N VAL A 252 20.25 -0.08 11.40
CA VAL A 252 19.85 -0.33 12.80
C VAL A 252 18.66 -1.31 12.96
N HIS A 253 17.89 -1.64 11.92
CA HIS A 253 16.72 -2.54 12.08
C HIS A 253 16.45 -3.51 10.92
N CYS A 254 17.49 -4.05 10.27
CA CYS A 254 17.29 -5.15 9.33
C CYS A 254 17.24 -6.50 10.08
N SER A 255 16.16 -7.25 9.88
CA SER A 255 16.06 -8.66 10.29
C SER A 255 17.25 -9.46 9.72
N PRO A 256 17.83 -10.43 10.47
CA PRO A 256 18.92 -11.30 10.01
C PRO A 256 18.60 -12.00 8.68
N ILE A 257 17.30 -12.24 8.42
CA ILE A 257 16.80 -12.88 7.20
C ILE A 257 17.06 -12.01 5.97
N SER A 258 16.91 -10.69 6.07
CA SER A 258 17.16 -9.77 4.97
C SER A 258 18.66 -9.69 4.63
N ILE A 259 19.53 -9.69 5.64
CA ILE A 259 20.99 -9.70 5.46
C ILE A 259 21.44 -11.01 4.80
N ALA A 260 20.90 -12.15 5.24
CA ALA A 260 21.17 -13.45 4.65
C ALA A 260 20.65 -13.55 3.20
N PHE A 261 19.48 -12.97 2.90
CA PHE A 261 18.95 -12.90 1.54
C PHE A 261 19.84 -12.07 0.60
N PHE A 262 20.28 -10.89 1.02
CA PHE A 262 21.22 -10.10 0.24
C PHE A 262 22.56 -10.82 0.09
N GLY A 263 23.06 -11.49 1.14
CA GLY A 263 24.27 -12.29 1.08
C GLY A 263 24.18 -13.46 0.11
N THR A 264 23.06 -14.21 0.11
CA THR A 264 22.84 -15.36 -0.80
C THR A 264 22.55 -14.93 -2.23
N LEU A 265 21.82 -13.84 -2.45
CA LEU A 265 21.63 -13.24 -3.77
C LEU A 265 22.98 -12.76 -4.34
N PHE A 266 23.80 -12.09 -3.51
CA PHE A 266 25.13 -11.63 -3.90
C PHE A 266 26.08 -12.80 -4.17
N ALA A 267 26.03 -13.87 -3.36
CA ALA A 267 26.83 -15.08 -3.55
C ALA A 267 26.40 -15.89 -4.78
N SER A 268 25.10 -15.98 -5.07
CA SER A 268 24.55 -16.64 -6.26
C SER A 268 24.90 -15.89 -7.55
N ILE A 269 24.83 -14.56 -7.52
CA ILE A 269 25.29 -13.70 -8.62
C ILE A 269 26.82 -13.84 -8.79
N SER A 270 27.58 -13.86 -7.69
CA SER A 270 29.04 -14.02 -7.68
C SER A 270 29.48 -15.38 -8.22
N SER A 271 28.91 -16.50 -7.76
CA SER A 271 29.27 -17.85 -8.22
C SER A 271 28.92 -18.09 -9.70
N THR A 272 27.82 -17.49 -10.18
CA THR A 272 27.42 -17.51 -11.58
C THR A 272 28.38 -16.67 -12.46
N LEU A 273 28.98 -15.61 -11.91
CA LEU A 273 30.06 -14.86 -12.56
C LEU A 273 31.36 -15.66 -12.59
N THR A 274 31.79 -16.23 -11.46
CA THR A 274 33.07 -16.94 -11.34
C THR A 274 33.12 -18.19 -12.22
N SER A 275 32.02 -18.93 -12.33
CA SER A 275 31.94 -20.12 -13.20
C SER A 275 31.96 -19.80 -14.71
N LYS A 276 31.51 -18.60 -15.11
CA LYS A 276 31.49 -18.16 -16.53
C LYS A 276 32.71 -17.34 -16.94
N ILE A 277 33.46 -16.79 -15.99
CA ILE A 277 34.66 -15.98 -16.25
C ILE A 277 35.94 -16.83 -16.26
N LEU A 278 35.97 -17.97 -15.56
CA LEU A 278 37.18 -18.81 -15.43
C LEU A 278 37.26 -20.01 -16.40
N THR A 279 36.44 -20.07 -17.44
CA THR A 279 36.71 -20.98 -18.58
C THR A 279 37.57 -20.25 -19.61
N PRO A 280 38.80 -20.70 -19.91
CA PRO A 280 39.81 -19.85 -20.54
C PRO A 280 39.63 -19.78 -22.06
N CYS A 281 39.17 -18.64 -22.58
CA CYS A 281 39.55 -18.20 -23.92
C CYS A 281 40.85 -17.42 -23.81
N GLY A 282 41.97 -18.09 -24.08
CA GLY A 282 43.28 -17.45 -24.13
C GLY A 282 43.34 -16.39 -25.23
N ARG A 283 43.54 -15.13 -24.84
CA ARG A 283 44.23 -14.09 -25.61
C ARG A 283 44.58 -12.90 -24.69
N PRO A 284 45.77 -12.28 -24.85
CA PRO A 284 46.23 -11.24 -23.95
C PRO A 284 45.60 -9.88 -24.26
N LEU A 285 45.19 -9.15 -23.21
CA LEU A 285 44.77 -7.75 -23.26
C LEU A 285 45.98 -6.83 -23.29
N ASN A 286 46.12 -6.04 -24.36
CA ASN A 286 46.86 -4.78 -24.34
C ASN A 286 46.03 -3.71 -25.07
N SER A 287 45.95 -2.53 -24.46
CA SER A 287 45.42 -1.24 -24.95
C SER A 287 43.91 -0.96 -24.83
N PHE A 288 43.56 -0.11 -23.85
CA PHE A 288 42.58 0.97 -23.99
C PHE A 288 43.06 2.20 -23.18
N PRO A 289 42.89 3.44 -23.68
CA PRO A 289 43.42 4.63 -23.02
C PRO A 289 42.46 5.21 -21.97
N ASN A 290 43.06 5.97 -21.05
CA ASN A 290 42.43 6.69 -19.95
C ASN A 290 41.28 7.60 -20.41
N LEU A 291 40.11 7.42 -19.81
CA LEU A 291 38.98 8.33 -19.88
C LEU A 291 38.73 8.87 -18.47
N THR A 292 39.28 10.05 -18.20
CA THR A 292 39.03 10.80 -16.96
C THR A 292 37.78 11.66 -17.19
N PHE A 293 36.72 11.42 -16.42
CA PHE A 293 35.54 12.29 -16.38
C PHE A 293 35.55 13.07 -15.05
N GLU A 294 35.81 14.38 -15.11
CA GLU A 294 35.46 15.31 -14.05
C GLU A 294 33.95 15.56 -14.10
N ILE A 295 33.25 15.27 -13.00
CA ILE A 295 31.86 15.65 -12.79
C ILE A 295 31.87 16.83 -11.81
N LEU A 296 31.62 18.03 -12.34
CA LEU A 296 31.34 19.24 -11.57
C LEU A 296 29.97 19.11 -10.91
N PHE A 297 29.93 19.20 -9.58
CA PHE A 297 28.69 19.33 -8.81
C PHE A 297 28.38 20.81 -8.54
N PRO A 298 27.10 21.24 -8.61
CA PRO A 298 26.72 22.52 -8.04
C PRO A 298 26.67 22.42 -6.51
N SER A 299 27.42 23.28 -5.83
CA SER A 299 27.40 23.46 -4.38
C SER A 299 26.04 23.99 -3.95
N TYR A 300 25.27 23.20 -3.20
CA TYR A 300 24.10 23.71 -2.49
C TYR A 300 24.55 24.29 -1.15
N SER A 301 24.46 25.61 -1.03
CA SER A 301 24.61 26.34 0.24
C SER A 301 23.44 26.02 1.15
N ALA A 302 23.74 25.65 2.39
CA ALA A 302 22.76 25.48 3.45
C ALA A 302 22.68 26.79 4.25
N ASP A 303 21.70 27.64 3.94
CA ASP A 303 21.39 28.81 4.77
C ASP A 303 19.93 28.80 5.26
N SER A 304 19.83 28.72 6.58
CA SER A 304 18.83 29.27 7.51
C SER A 304 17.33 29.16 7.17
N ALA A 305 16.63 28.30 7.90
CA ALA A 305 15.21 28.47 8.20
C ALA A 305 15.04 29.12 9.59
N THR A 306 14.83 30.43 9.60
CA THR A 306 14.41 31.20 10.77
C THR A 306 12.94 30.91 11.07
N TYR A 307 12.65 30.47 12.29
CA TYR A 307 11.29 30.31 12.79
C TYR A 307 10.59 31.67 12.89
N GLY A 308 9.62 31.92 12.00
CA GLY A 308 8.68 33.03 12.09
C GLY A 308 7.44 32.61 12.87
N THR A 309 7.31 33.10 14.10
CA THR A 309 6.08 33.07 14.90
C THR A 309 4.98 33.87 14.19
N ARG A 310 3.90 33.20 13.76
CA ARG A 310 2.67 33.85 13.27
C ARG A 310 1.65 33.93 14.40
N SER A 311 1.31 35.17 14.72
CA SER A 311 0.29 35.61 15.65
C SER A 311 -1.11 35.15 15.26
N LEU A 312 -1.86 34.70 16.26
CA LEU A 312 -3.32 34.53 16.19
C LEU A 312 -3.99 35.90 16.06
N SER A 313 -4.77 36.08 15.00
CA SER A 313 -5.76 37.16 14.91
C SER A 313 -7.17 36.57 14.99
N ARG A 314 -7.88 36.95 16.05
CA ARG A 314 -9.33 36.83 16.25
C ARG A 314 -10.04 37.83 15.34
N HIS A 315 -11.02 37.37 14.55
CA HIS A 315 -12.41 37.85 14.54
C HIS A 315 -13.10 37.51 13.22
N GLY A 316 -14.29 36.93 13.33
CA GLY A 316 -15.19 36.65 12.22
C GLY A 316 -16.45 35.97 12.74
N THR A 317 -17.31 36.75 13.39
CA THR A 317 -18.68 36.38 13.77
C THR A 317 -19.51 36.11 12.50
N PRO A 318 -20.31 35.04 12.44
CA PRO A 318 -21.24 34.84 11.33
C PRO A 318 -22.48 35.73 11.50
N GLN A 319 -22.75 36.56 10.49
CA GLN A 319 -24.03 37.26 10.36
C GLN A 319 -25.13 36.25 10.03
N ILE A 320 -26.15 36.21 10.89
CA ILE A 320 -27.42 35.52 10.68
C ILE A 320 -28.28 36.45 9.82
N LEU A 321 -28.63 36.01 8.60
CA LEU A 321 -29.63 36.66 7.76
C LEU A 321 -31.03 36.07 8.08
N PRO A 322 -32.06 36.90 8.33
CA PRO A 322 -33.39 36.39 8.59
C PRO A 322 -34.13 35.99 7.30
N HIS A 323 -34.79 34.83 7.38
CA HIS A 323 -35.79 34.36 6.41
C HIS A 323 -36.90 35.40 6.24
N ALA A 324 -37.08 35.87 5.01
CA ALA A 324 -38.32 36.52 4.59
C ALA A 324 -39.35 35.44 4.24
N LEU A 325 -40.47 35.46 4.97
CA LEU A 325 -41.74 34.85 4.60
C LEU A 325 -42.31 35.58 3.39
N LEU A 326 -42.64 34.85 2.33
CA LEU A 326 -43.63 35.27 1.34
C LEU A 326 -44.62 34.13 1.11
N SER A 327 -45.89 34.54 1.23
CA SER A 327 -47.16 33.98 0.77
C SER A 327 -47.12 32.82 -0.21
#